data_AF-A0A194PJU2-F1
#
_entry.id   AF-A0A194PJU2-F1
#
_cell.length_a   1.000
_cell.length_b   1.000
_cell.length_c   1.000
_cell.angle_alpha   90.00
_cell.angle_beta   90.00
_cell.angle_gamma   90.00
#
_symmetry.space_group_name_H-M   'P 1'
#
loop_
_entity.id
_entity.type
_entity.pdbx_description
1 polymer ?
#
loop_
_entity_poly.entity_id
_entity_poly.type
_entity_poly.pdbx_seq_one_letter_code
_entity_poly.pdbx_strand_id
1 'polypeptide(L)'
;MLKACLECIAGSRVENEEVDFSRRMNGSSQRAPPWPVTQLKNEIMFVLPKQLSAGDQITVAGNMIDNPQIRMNGSSQRAPPWPVTQLKNEIMFVLPKQLSAGDQITVAGNMIDNPQILTVSLLTGSMSPDYQNIACQLEASFPANPTNPNRLLLKVIQNGNNETIPGDYQSFLATELFTDLSFKFGFAIRVNGNYQSGHTLEIYVGESYFEQITLKHNIDEIRFLSLSGDIAKVEGLEFKFA
;
A
#
# COMPACT_ATOMS: atom_id res chain seq x y z
N MET A 1 -24.94 -11.57 10.36
CA MET A 1 -23.99 -12.62 10.79
C MET A 1 -24.30 -13.88 9.98
N LEU A 2 -23.52 -14.16 8.93
CA LEU A 2 -23.57 -15.42 8.17
C LEU A 2 -22.17 -15.62 7.56
N LYS A 3 -21.42 -16.54 8.18
CA LYS A 3 -20.16 -17.10 7.68
C LYS A 3 -20.50 -18.01 6.50
N ALA A 4 -19.92 -17.75 5.33
CA ALA A 4 -19.82 -18.76 4.29
C ALA A 4 -18.33 -19.11 4.12
N CYS A 5 -17.92 -20.23 4.70
CA CYS A 5 -16.69 -20.91 4.30
C CYS A 5 -16.92 -21.47 2.89
N LEU A 6 -16.13 -21.06 1.90
CA LEU A 6 -15.97 -21.83 0.67
C LEU A 6 -14.53 -22.31 0.60
N GLU A 7 -14.39 -23.62 0.69
CA GLU A 7 -13.18 -24.35 0.33
C GLU A 7 -12.90 -24.14 -1.17
N CYS A 8 -11.78 -23.51 -1.50
CA CYS A 8 -11.29 -23.48 -2.87
C CYS A 8 -10.78 -24.89 -3.23
N ILE A 9 -11.45 -25.56 -4.17
CA ILE A 9 -10.97 -26.81 -4.74
C ILE A 9 -9.74 -26.49 -5.60
N ALA A 10 -8.55 -26.71 -5.05
CA ALA A 10 -7.30 -26.70 -5.80
C ALA A 10 -7.14 -28.04 -6.51
N GLY A 11 -7.31 -28.07 -7.83
CA GLY A 11 -6.94 -29.23 -8.65
C GLY A 11 -5.51 -29.10 -9.15
N SER A 12 -4.54 -29.69 -8.45
CA SER A 12 -3.24 -30.00 -9.08
C SER A 12 -3.40 -31.26 -9.91
N ARG A 13 -3.01 -31.23 -11.18
CA ARG A 13 -3.02 -32.39 -12.07
C ARG A 13 -1.98 -33.40 -11.60
N VAL A 14 -2.43 -34.41 -10.85
CA VAL A 14 -1.71 -35.69 -10.71
C VAL A 14 -1.85 -36.43 -12.04
N GLU A 15 -0.75 -37.04 -12.49
CA GLU A 15 -0.66 -37.75 -13.75
C GLU A 15 -1.71 -38.86 -13.86
N ASN A 16 -2.37 -38.91 -15.03
CA ASN A 16 -3.11 -40.03 -15.61
C ASN A 16 -3.92 -40.94 -14.67
N GLU A 17 -5.21 -40.63 -14.52
CA GLU A 17 -6.28 -41.63 -14.56
C GLU A 17 -7.58 -40.93 -14.96
N GLU A 18 -8.28 -41.46 -15.96
CA GLU A 18 -9.66 -41.06 -16.28
C GLU A 18 -10.54 -41.34 -15.07
N VAL A 19 -10.86 -40.31 -14.30
CA VAL A 19 -11.94 -40.38 -13.32
C VAL A 19 -13.05 -39.46 -13.79
N ASP A 20 -13.98 -40.07 -14.53
CA ASP A 20 -15.30 -39.56 -14.86
C ASP A 20 -16.05 -39.22 -13.56
N PHE A 21 -16.03 -37.95 -13.16
CA PHE A 21 -16.91 -37.43 -12.11
C PHE A 21 -18.17 -36.80 -12.71
N SER A 22 -18.87 -37.58 -13.53
CA SER A 22 -20.30 -37.39 -13.78
C SER A 22 -21.11 -37.75 -12.52
N ARG A 23 -21.12 -36.89 -11.49
CA ARG A 23 -22.08 -36.99 -10.37
C ARG A 23 -22.71 -35.63 -10.01
N ARG A 24 -23.83 -35.39 -10.69
CA ARG A 24 -25.09 -34.83 -10.19
C ARG A 24 -25.01 -33.60 -9.26
N MET A 25 -25.11 -32.41 -9.85
CA MET A 25 -25.99 -31.37 -9.30
C MET A 25 -27.30 -31.40 -10.10
N ASN A 26 -28.38 -31.69 -9.41
CA ASN A 26 -29.74 -31.73 -9.94
C ASN A 26 -30.32 -30.32 -9.86
N GLY A 27 -30.67 -29.71 -11.00
CA GLY A 27 -31.37 -28.42 -11.04
C GLY A 27 -30.85 -27.48 -12.13
N SER A 28 -31.60 -27.35 -13.22
CA SER A 28 -31.40 -26.47 -14.39
C SER A 28 -30.08 -26.67 -15.16
N SER A 29 -30.20 -27.22 -16.36
CA SER A 29 -29.14 -27.34 -17.37
C SER A 29 -28.65 -25.95 -17.79
N GLN A 30 -27.64 -25.43 -17.09
CA GLN A 30 -26.67 -24.53 -17.69
C GLN A 30 -25.42 -25.36 -17.95
N ARG A 31 -25.10 -25.59 -19.22
CA ARG A 31 -23.76 -26.05 -19.58
C ARG A 31 -22.78 -25.10 -18.92
N ALA A 32 -21.84 -25.62 -18.14
CA ALA A 32 -20.73 -24.82 -17.66
C ALA A 32 -20.12 -24.10 -18.87
N PRO A 33 -19.86 -22.79 -18.79
CA PRO A 33 -19.21 -22.07 -19.87
C PRO A 33 -17.90 -22.78 -20.22
N PRO A 34 -17.49 -22.78 -21.51
CA PRO A 34 -16.24 -23.41 -21.89
C PRO A 34 -15.11 -22.88 -21.00
N TRP A 35 -14.37 -23.80 -20.39
CA TRP A 35 -13.23 -23.45 -19.56
C TRP A 35 -12.27 -22.59 -20.39
N PRO A 36 -11.81 -21.45 -19.85
CA PRO A 36 -10.88 -20.62 -20.57
C PRO A 36 -9.58 -21.42 -20.77
N VAL A 37 -9.07 -21.42 -22.00
CA VAL A 37 -7.85 -22.15 -22.37
C VAL A 37 -6.65 -21.29 -22.01
N THR A 38 -5.80 -21.77 -21.10
CA THR A 38 -4.54 -21.12 -20.74
C THR A 38 -3.60 -21.15 -21.95
N GLN A 39 -3.05 -20.01 -22.35
CA GLN A 39 -2.07 -19.95 -23.46
C GLN A 39 -0.64 -20.21 -22.98
N LEU A 40 -0.39 -20.10 -21.67
CA LEU A 40 0.92 -20.23 -21.05
C LEU A 40 0.90 -21.29 -19.94
N LYS A 41 2.00 -22.02 -19.79
CA LYS A 41 2.16 -23.12 -18.82
C LYS A 41 2.02 -22.70 -17.34
N ASN A 42 2.15 -21.41 -17.05
CA ASN A 42 2.18 -20.86 -15.68
C ASN A 42 0.96 -19.97 -15.39
N GLU A 43 -0.10 -20.08 -16.18
CA GLU A 43 -1.33 -19.29 -16.01
C GLU A 43 -2.33 -20.06 -15.15
N ILE A 44 -2.77 -19.47 -14.03
CA ILE A 44 -3.88 -20.00 -13.22
C ILE A 44 -5.08 -19.09 -13.42
N MET A 45 -6.13 -19.61 -14.06
CA MET A 45 -7.38 -18.89 -14.25
C MET A 45 -8.44 -19.32 -13.25
N PHE A 46 -9.07 -18.34 -12.62
CA PHE A 46 -10.21 -18.54 -11.73
C PHE A 46 -11.49 -18.09 -12.44
N VAL A 47 -12.44 -19.00 -12.60
CA VAL A 47 -13.78 -18.65 -13.08
C VAL A 47 -14.62 -18.24 -11.88
N LEU A 48 -15.01 -16.98 -11.85
CA LEU A 48 -15.93 -16.49 -10.83
C LEU A 48 -17.35 -16.95 -11.19
N PRO A 49 -18.10 -17.56 -10.24
CA PRO A 49 -19.44 -18.07 -10.51
C PRO A 49 -20.49 -16.95 -10.65
N LYS A 50 -20.12 -15.69 -10.39
CA LYS A 50 -20.98 -14.51 -10.53
C LYS A 50 -20.23 -13.33 -11.12
N GLN A 51 -20.96 -12.42 -11.76
CA GLN A 51 -20.44 -11.08 -12.03
C GLN A 51 -20.27 -10.31 -10.71
N LEU A 52 -19.17 -9.58 -10.60
CA LEU A 52 -18.86 -8.80 -9.42
C LEU A 52 -19.65 -7.49 -9.41
N SER A 53 -20.10 -7.09 -8.23
CA SER A 53 -20.76 -5.81 -7.96
C SER A 53 -19.84 -4.91 -7.12
N ALA A 54 -20.14 -3.60 -7.09
CA ALA A 54 -19.44 -2.68 -6.21
C ALA A 54 -19.56 -3.15 -4.74
N GLY A 55 -18.42 -3.33 -4.07
CA GLY A 55 -18.34 -3.85 -2.70
C GLY A 55 -18.06 -5.35 -2.60
N ASP A 56 -18.04 -6.10 -3.70
CA ASP A 56 -17.59 -7.49 -3.67
C ASP A 56 -16.07 -7.56 -3.42
N GLN A 57 -15.66 -8.42 -2.49
CA GLN A 57 -14.25 -8.71 -2.20
C GLN A 57 -13.86 -10.08 -2.78
N ILE A 58 -12.71 -10.13 -3.43
CA ILE A 58 -12.07 -11.38 -3.85
C ILE A 58 -10.76 -11.50 -3.08
N THR A 59 -10.60 -12.63 -2.39
CA THR A 59 -9.35 -12.98 -1.72
C THR A 59 -8.74 -14.17 -2.46
N VAL A 60 -7.54 -13.99 -3.00
CA VAL A 60 -6.73 -15.08 -3.57
C VAL A 60 -5.59 -15.35 -2.59
N ALA A 61 -5.59 -16.55 -1.99
CA ALA A 61 -4.52 -16.97 -1.08
C ALA A 61 -3.56 -17.91 -1.82
N GLY A 62 -2.26 -17.63 -1.76
CA GLY A 62 -1.21 -18.46 -2.35
C GLY A 62 0.18 -17.94 -2.01
N ASN A 63 1.18 -18.82 -2.06
CA ASN A 63 2.57 -18.43 -1.91
C ASN A 63 3.06 -17.88 -3.26
N MET A 64 3.42 -16.59 -3.29
CA MET A 64 3.85 -15.92 -4.51
C MET A 64 5.29 -16.32 -4.85
N ILE A 65 5.49 -16.96 -6.01
CA ILE A 65 6.82 -17.32 -6.49
C ILE A 65 7.30 -16.35 -7.58
N ASP A 66 6.42 -15.61 -8.29
CA ASP A 66 6.82 -14.55 -9.23
C ASP A 66 5.64 -13.60 -9.56
N ASN A 67 6.00 -12.39 -10.02
CA ASN A 67 5.16 -11.23 -10.35
C ASN A 67 3.83 -11.56 -11.10
N PRO A 68 2.65 -11.56 -10.45
CA PRO A 68 1.41 -11.99 -11.09
C PRO A 68 0.82 -10.92 -12.02
N GLN A 69 0.47 -11.33 -13.25
CA GLN A 69 -0.34 -10.51 -14.17
C GLN A 69 -1.83 -10.73 -13.86
N ILE A 70 -2.48 -9.77 -13.21
CA ILE A 70 -3.94 -9.82 -12.96
C ILE A 70 -4.65 -9.08 -14.11
N ARG A 71 -5.52 -9.79 -14.84
CA ARG A 71 -6.43 -9.19 -15.83
C ARG A 71 -7.86 -9.21 -15.29
N MET A 72 -8.42 -8.04 -15.00
CA MET A 72 -9.85 -7.89 -14.74
C MET A 72 -10.58 -7.64 -16.08
N ASN A 73 -11.74 -8.27 -16.28
CA ASN A 73 -12.49 -8.18 -17.53
C ASN A 73 -13.48 -7.00 -17.49
N GLY A 74 -13.38 -6.08 -18.45
CA GLY A 74 -14.23 -4.90 -18.61
C GLY A 74 -13.42 -3.65 -18.88
N SER A 75 -13.49 -3.11 -20.13
CA SER A 75 -12.75 -1.94 -20.66
C SER A 75 -11.26 -1.89 -20.28
N SER A 76 -10.38 -2.07 -21.26
CA SER A 76 -8.92 -2.17 -21.13
C SER A 76 -8.22 -0.90 -20.58
N GLN A 77 -8.55 -0.46 -19.36
CA GLN A 77 -7.61 0.24 -18.52
C GLN A 77 -6.75 -0.83 -17.89
N ARG A 78 -5.55 -0.99 -18.46
CA ARG A 78 -4.48 -1.74 -17.83
C ARG A 78 -4.34 -1.16 -16.42
N ALA A 79 -4.51 -1.98 -15.39
CA ALA A 79 -4.08 -1.57 -14.06
C ALA A 79 -2.65 -1.05 -14.20
N PRO A 80 -2.33 0.14 -13.67
CA PRO A 80 -0.96 0.63 -13.72
C PRO A 80 -0.05 -0.48 -13.17
N PRO A 81 1.12 -0.70 -13.80
CA PRO A 81 2.01 -1.75 -13.33
C PRO A 81 2.27 -1.56 -11.84
N TRP A 82 2.28 -2.68 -11.11
CA TRP A 82 2.67 -2.65 -9.71
C TRP A 82 4.04 -1.97 -9.59
N PRO A 83 4.21 -1.06 -8.63
CA PRO A 83 5.46 -0.34 -8.49
C PRO A 83 6.59 -1.35 -8.20
N VAL A 84 7.73 -1.12 -8.84
CA VAL A 84 8.96 -1.87 -8.54
C VAL A 84 9.69 -1.10 -7.45
N THR A 85 9.76 -1.66 -6.24
CA THR A 85 10.50 -1.09 -5.12
C THR A 85 12.01 -1.14 -5.40
N GLN A 86 12.72 -0.06 -5.12
CA GLN A 86 14.18 -0.03 -5.23
C GLN A 86 14.88 -0.30 -3.89
N LEU A 87 14.17 -0.11 -2.78
CA LEU A 87 14.73 -0.31 -1.45
C LEU A 87 14.47 -1.73 -0.93
N LYS A 88 15.45 -2.26 -0.20
CA LYS A 88 15.32 -3.54 0.52
C LYS A 88 14.38 -3.33 1.72
N ASN A 89 13.43 -4.24 1.92
CA ASN A 89 12.41 -4.16 2.99
C ASN A 89 11.48 -2.95 2.88
N GLU A 90 11.10 -2.59 1.65
CA GLU A 90 10.10 -1.57 1.39
C GLU A 90 8.76 -2.20 1.02
N ILE A 91 7.70 -1.67 1.60
CA ILE A 91 6.31 -1.94 1.26
C ILE A 91 5.81 -0.69 0.55
N MET A 92 5.30 -0.85 -0.67
CA MET A 92 4.83 0.28 -1.48
C MET A 92 3.36 0.12 -1.85
N PHE A 93 2.62 1.21 -1.71
CA PHE A 93 1.22 1.33 -2.07
C PHE A 93 1.07 2.40 -3.15
N VAL A 94 0.27 2.08 -4.17
CA VAL A 94 -0.20 3.07 -5.13
C VAL A 94 -1.43 3.75 -4.55
N LEU A 95 -1.45 5.08 -4.55
CA LEU A 95 -2.63 5.83 -4.14
C LEU A 95 -3.79 5.55 -5.11
N PRO A 96 -5.00 5.27 -4.61
CA PRO A 96 -6.12 4.82 -5.44
C PRO A 96 -6.68 5.91 -6.36
N LYS A 97 -6.34 7.19 -6.10
CA LYS A 97 -6.60 8.33 -6.97
C LYS A 97 -5.55 9.43 -6.78
N GLN A 98 -5.61 10.45 -7.63
CA GLN A 98 -4.87 11.69 -7.41
C GLN A 98 -5.34 12.37 -6.12
N LEU A 99 -4.37 12.90 -5.38
CA LEU A 99 -4.63 13.61 -4.14
C LEU A 99 -5.28 14.97 -4.42
N SER A 100 -6.21 15.33 -3.56
CA SER A 100 -6.93 16.59 -3.59
C SER A 100 -7.04 17.17 -2.19
N ALA A 101 -7.29 18.47 -2.10
CA ALA A 101 -7.51 19.11 -0.82
C ALA A 101 -8.67 18.45 -0.04
N GLY A 102 -8.44 18.20 1.25
CA GLY A 102 -9.38 17.51 2.12
C GLY A 102 -9.14 16.00 2.24
N ASP A 103 -8.39 15.40 1.30
CA ASP A 103 -8.03 13.99 1.38
C ASP A 103 -7.18 13.69 2.63
N GLN A 104 -7.31 12.47 3.13
CA GLN A 104 -6.54 11.96 4.25
C GLN A 104 -6.05 10.55 3.94
N ILE A 105 -4.80 10.29 4.31
CA ILE A 105 -4.17 8.97 4.22
C ILE A 105 -3.78 8.58 5.64
N THR A 106 -4.11 7.37 6.05
CA THR A 106 -3.65 6.82 7.34
C THR A 106 -3.10 5.43 7.12
N VAL A 107 -1.94 5.17 7.70
CA VAL A 107 -1.28 3.87 7.64
C VAL A 107 -0.82 3.46 9.02
N ALA A 108 -1.10 2.23 9.40
CA ALA A 108 -0.82 1.71 10.73
C ALA A 108 -0.31 0.26 10.67
N GLY A 109 0.50 -0.11 11.65
CA GLY A 109 1.07 -1.45 11.75
C GLY A 109 1.96 -1.61 12.96
N ASN A 110 2.77 -2.67 12.93
CA ASN A 110 3.73 -2.99 13.98
C ASN A 110 5.15 -3.11 13.41
N MET A 111 6.10 -2.65 14.21
CA MET A 111 7.53 -2.88 14.02
C MET A 111 7.94 -4.26 14.51
N ILE A 112 9.10 -4.74 14.07
CA ILE A 112 9.76 -5.92 14.67
C ILE A 112 10.30 -5.57 16.07
N ASP A 113 10.70 -6.59 16.83
CA ASP A 113 11.39 -6.39 18.11
C ASP A 113 12.74 -5.67 17.91
N ASN A 114 13.04 -4.72 18.79
CA ASN A 114 14.25 -3.87 18.75
C ASN A 114 14.46 -3.14 17.40
N PRO A 115 13.46 -2.39 16.91
CA PRO A 115 13.58 -1.69 15.64
C PRO A 115 14.75 -0.70 15.69
N GLN A 116 15.38 -0.44 14.55
CA GLN A 116 16.44 0.56 14.39
C GLN A 116 15.97 1.74 13.54
N ILE A 117 15.10 1.48 12.57
CA ILE A 117 14.57 2.51 11.68
C ILE A 117 13.15 2.21 11.22
N LEU A 118 12.33 3.25 11.12
CA LEU A 118 11.03 3.22 10.46
C LEU A 118 10.90 4.47 9.61
N THR A 119 10.58 4.29 8.33
CA THR A 119 10.41 5.41 7.39
C THR A 119 9.07 5.30 6.69
N VAL A 120 8.34 6.41 6.62
CA VAL A 120 7.15 6.58 5.78
C VAL A 120 7.39 7.71 4.79
N SER A 121 7.07 7.48 3.52
CA SER A 121 7.32 8.45 2.45
C SER A 121 6.11 8.58 1.53
N LEU A 122 5.80 9.82 1.13
CA LEU A 122 4.94 10.15 0.01
C LEU A 122 5.82 10.52 -1.19
N LEU A 123 5.79 9.71 -2.23
CA LEU A 123 6.66 9.84 -3.38
C LEU A 123 5.90 10.26 -4.63
N THR A 124 6.57 11.02 -5.48
CA THR A 124 6.07 11.29 -6.81
C THR A 124 6.40 10.15 -7.77
N GLY A 125 5.85 10.25 -8.98
CA GLY A 125 6.20 9.39 -10.10
C GLY A 125 4.98 9.05 -10.94
N SER A 126 5.20 8.49 -12.13
CA SER A 126 4.13 8.15 -13.07
C SER A 126 3.84 6.64 -13.09
N MET A 127 4.87 5.87 -13.47
CA MET A 127 4.85 4.41 -13.63
C MET A 127 5.64 3.68 -12.55
N SER A 128 6.57 4.38 -11.91
CA SER A 128 7.42 3.89 -10.83
C SER A 128 7.67 5.02 -9.83
N PRO A 129 7.96 4.70 -8.56
CA PRO A 129 8.37 5.70 -7.57
C PRO A 129 9.61 6.46 -8.05
N ASP A 130 9.63 7.77 -7.83
CA ASP A 130 10.78 8.62 -8.05
C ASP A 130 11.44 8.98 -6.71
N TYR A 131 12.49 8.25 -6.34
CA TYR A 131 13.23 8.49 -5.10
C TYR A 131 14.07 9.77 -5.11
N GLN A 132 14.19 10.45 -6.27
CA GLN A 132 14.78 11.78 -6.34
C GLN A 132 13.75 12.87 -6.04
N ASN A 133 12.46 12.53 -5.97
CA ASN A 133 11.36 13.46 -5.73
C ASN A 133 10.38 12.89 -4.68
N ILE A 134 10.69 13.16 -3.41
CA ILE A 134 9.89 12.73 -2.26
C ILE A 134 9.21 13.95 -1.65
N ALA A 135 7.89 13.98 -1.73
CA ALA A 135 7.07 15.10 -1.27
C ALA A 135 7.07 15.25 0.25
N CYS A 136 7.16 14.14 0.97
CA CYS A 136 7.27 14.10 2.41
C CYS A 136 7.89 12.78 2.84
N GLN A 137 8.91 12.81 3.70
CA GLN A 137 9.47 11.62 4.33
C GLN A 137 9.63 11.86 5.82
N LEU A 138 9.00 11.01 6.63
CA LEU A 138 9.21 10.97 8.07
C LEU A 138 10.00 9.70 8.41
N GLU A 139 11.15 9.91 9.05
CA GLU A 139 12.07 8.86 9.49
C GLU A 139 12.18 8.89 11.02
N ALA A 140 11.91 7.75 11.65
CA ALA A 140 12.12 7.52 13.07
C ALA A 140 13.33 6.59 13.26
N SER A 141 14.29 7.01 14.09
CA SER A 141 15.50 6.25 14.39
C SER A 141 15.51 5.80 15.84
N PHE A 142 15.74 4.49 16.05
CA PHE A 142 15.71 3.78 17.33
C PHE A 142 17.06 3.08 17.57
N PRO A 143 18.16 3.82 17.70
CA PRO A 143 19.48 3.21 17.72
C PRO A 143 19.69 2.33 18.95
N ALA A 144 20.22 1.12 18.74
CA ALA A 144 20.66 0.24 19.82
C ALA A 144 21.85 0.82 20.61
N ASN A 145 22.67 1.67 19.96
CA ASN A 145 23.79 2.34 20.59
C ASN A 145 23.40 3.77 21.03
N PRO A 146 23.49 4.11 22.33
CA PRO A 146 23.12 5.42 22.86
C PRO A 146 23.97 6.59 22.33
N THR A 147 25.09 6.34 21.64
CA THR A 147 25.86 7.40 20.97
C THR A 147 25.19 7.91 19.70
N ASN A 148 24.27 7.13 19.12
CA ASN A 148 23.46 7.58 17.99
C ASN A 148 22.19 8.24 18.52
N PRO A 149 21.75 9.36 17.91
CA PRO A 149 20.57 10.07 18.40
C PRO A 149 19.30 9.28 18.07
N ASN A 150 18.57 8.91 19.12
CA ASN A 150 17.17 8.54 19.03
C ASN A 150 16.37 9.78 18.65
N ARG A 151 15.83 9.81 17.42
CA ARG A 151 15.28 11.05 16.85
C ARG A 151 14.28 10.79 15.74
N LEU A 152 13.57 11.86 15.41
CA LEU A 152 12.69 11.95 14.25
C LEU A 152 13.31 12.93 13.24
N LEU A 153 13.16 12.63 11.96
CA LEU A 153 13.60 13.50 10.87
C LEU A 153 12.48 13.62 9.84
N LEU A 154 12.04 14.85 9.58
CA LEU A 154 11.14 15.17 8.48
C LEU A 154 11.96 15.75 7.32
N LYS A 155 11.78 15.17 6.13
CA LYS A 155 12.55 15.52 4.92
C LYS A 155 11.63 15.76 3.73
N VAL A 156 12.10 16.60 2.82
CA VAL A 156 11.60 16.74 1.45
C VAL A 156 12.80 16.51 0.53
N ILE A 157 12.63 15.70 -0.51
CA ILE A 157 13.67 15.47 -1.52
C ILE A 157 13.17 16.04 -2.84
N GLN A 158 13.90 16.98 -3.43
CA GLN A 158 13.54 17.57 -4.73
C GLN A 158 14.75 17.52 -5.67
N ASN A 159 14.61 16.83 -6.80
CA ASN A 159 15.70 16.58 -7.74
C ASN A 159 16.96 15.99 -7.07
N GLY A 160 16.77 15.08 -6.12
CA GLY A 160 17.82 14.43 -5.34
C GLY A 160 18.41 15.28 -4.21
N ASN A 161 18.02 16.55 -4.07
CA ASN A 161 18.45 17.39 -2.97
C ASN A 161 17.61 17.12 -1.73
N ASN A 162 18.26 16.68 -0.65
CA ASN A 162 17.61 16.38 0.61
C ASN A 162 17.57 17.62 1.51
N GLU A 163 16.37 18.06 1.84
CA GLU A 163 16.10 19.16 2.76
C GLU A 163 15.44 18.61 4.03
N THR A 164 16.09 18.82 5.18
CA THR A 164 15.49 18.53 6.47
C THR A 164 14.63 19.71 6.90
N ILE A 165 13.36 19.45 7.21
CA ILE A 165 12.41 20.47 7.65
C ILE A 165 12.59 20.68 9.16
N PRO A 166 13.05 21.86 9.63
CA PRO A 166 13.10 22.12 11.07
C PRO A 166 11.69 22.21 11.64
N GLY A 167 11.53 21.80 12.90
CA GLY A 167 10.26 21.85 13.60
C GLY A 167 10.43 21.49 15.07
N ASP A 168 9.41 21.78 15.87
CA ASP A 168 9.42 21.51 17.32
C ASP A 168 9.53 20.01 17.59
N TYR A 169 9.16 19.18 16.62
CA TYR A 169 9.24 17.73 16.73
C TYR A 169 10.65 17.20 17.01
N GLN A 170 11.69 17.99 16.72
CA GLN A 170 13.09 17.62 16.95
C GLN A 170 13.45 17.51 18.43
N SER A 171 12.64 18.06 19.34
CA SER A 171 12.82 17.85 20.78
C SER A 171 12.28 16.50 21.28
N PHE A 172 11.44 15.81 20.48
CA PHE A 172 10.91 14.50 20.86
C PHE A 172 11.84 13.38 20.45
N LEU A 173 11.94 12.36 21.30
CA LEU A 173 12.60 11.12 20.97
C LEU A 173 11.63 10.22 20.19
N ALA A 174 12.13 9.42 19.25
CA ALA A 174 11.28 8.46 18.54
C ALA A 174 10.64 7.46 19.52
N THR A 175 11.38 7.04 20.55
CA THR A 175 10.84 6.14 21.60
C THR A 175 9.75 6.77 22.47
N GLU A 176 9.61 8.10 22.49
CA GLU A 176 8.50 8.77 23.19
C GLU A 176 7.21 8.70 22.37
N LEU A 177 7.31 8.71 21.03
CA LEU A 177 6.16 8.63 20.13
C LEU A 177 5.74 7.19 19.78
N PHE A 178 6.67 6.23 19.87
CA PHE A 178 6.45 4.83 19.51
C PHE A 178 6.75 3.91 20.69
N THR A 179 5.88 3.89 21.69
CA THR A 179 6.12 3.22 22.98
C THR A 179 5.85 1.71 22.97
N ASP A 180 5.01 1.20 22.06
CA ASP A 180 4.46 -0.17 22.12
C ASP A 180 4.68 -0.98 20.83
N LEU A 181 5.77 -0.69 20.11
CA LEU A 181 6.11 -1.24 18.79
C LEU A 181 5.07 -0.99 17.68
N SER A 182 3.91 -0.42 18.01
CA SER A 182 2.92 0.01 17.03
C SER A 182 3.35 1.31 16.37
N PHE A 183 2.93 1.52 15.13
CA PHE A 183 3.05 2.80 14.46
C PHE A 183 1.73 3.17 13.80
N LYS A 184 1.46 4.46 13.74
CA LYS A 184 0.37 5.05 12.97
C LYS A 184 0.83 6.40 12.44
N PHE A 185 0.78 6.55 11.12
CA PHE A 185 1.07 7.79 10.42
C PHE A 185 -0.17 8.29 9.72
N GLY A 186 -0.44 9.59 9.85
CA GLY A 186 -1.53 10.27 9.16
C GLY A 186 -1.00 11.42 8.31
N PHE A 187 -1.61 11.59 7.15
CA PHE A 187 -1.37 12.71 6.24
C PHE A 187 -2.70 13.33 5.86
N ALA A 188 -2.86 14.63 6.07
CA ALA A 188 -4.06 15.35 5.66
C ALA A 188 -3.70 16.53 4.75
N ILE A 189 -4.37 16.60 3.61
CA ILE A 189 -4.08 17.60 2.58
C ILE A 189 -4.99 18.81 2.82
N ARG A 190 -4.41 20.00 2.87
CA ARG A 190 -5.11 21.27 3.05
C ARG A 190 -4.78 22.24 1.92
N VAL A 191 -5.63 23.24 1.74
CA VAL A 191 -5.33 24.43 0.92
C VAL A 191 -4.77 25.50 1.83
N ASN A 192 -3.66 26.12 1.43
CA ASN A 192 -3.11 27.28 2.10
C ASN A 192 -3.68 28.58 1.50
N GLY A 193 -4.55 29.25 2.25
CA GLY A 193 -5.06 30.58 1.91
C GLY A 193 -6.10 30.64 0.78
N ASN A 194 -6.51 31.87 0.45
CA ASN A 194 -7.56 32.18 -0.54
C ASN A 194 -7.13 32.00 -2.01
N TYR A 195 -5.87 31.62 -2.26
CA TYR A 195 -5.32 31.48 -3.61
C TYR A 195 -4.86 30.05 -3.85
N GLN A 196 -5.35 29.49 -4.95
CA GLN A 196 -5.32 28.08 -5.38
C GLN A 196 -3.93 27.47 -5.64
N SER A 197 -2.84 27.99 -5.06
CA SER A 197 -1.48 27.59 -5.48
C SER A 197 -0.61 26.96 -4.40
N GLY A 198 -1.06 26.90 -3.14
CA GLY A 198 -0.31 26.24 -2.07
C GLY A 198 -1.10 25.11 -1.45
N HIS A 199 -0.70 23.86 -1.68
CA HIS A 199 -1.17 22.75 -0.85
C HIS A 199 -0.25 22.61 0.36
N THR A 200 -0.83 22.36 1.52
CA THR A 200 -0.07 21.98 2.71
C THR A 200 -0.43 20.57 3.12
N LEU A 201 0.55 19.89 3.70
CA LEU A 201 0.42 18.54 4.22
C LEU A 201 0.55 18.63 5.73
N GLU A 202 -0.54 18.36 6.44
CA GLU A 202 -0.51 18.11 7.87
C GLU A 202 -0.10 16.65 8.11
N ILE A 203 0.85 16.45 9.00
CA ILE A 203 1.42 15.15 9.35
C ILE A 203 0.99 14.83 10.77
N TYR A 204 0.64 13.57 11.01
CA TYR A 204 0.19 13.06 12.29
C TYR A 204 0.97 11.80 12.64
N VAL A 205 1.29 11.64 13.92
CA VAL A 205 1.86 10.43 14.51
C VAL A 205 0.93 9.97 15.63
N GLY A 206 0.40 8.75 15.52
CA GLY A 206 -0.72 8.32 16.36
C GLY A 206 -1.99 9.12 16.06
N GLU A 207 -2.57 9.73 17.09
CA GLU A 207 -3.70 10.68 16.99
C GLU A 207 -3.25 12.14 17.09
N SER A 208 -1.95 12.38 17.29
CA SER A 208 -1.42 13.72 17.56
C SER A 208 -0.93 14.39 16.29
N TYR A 209 -1.21 15.69 16.18
CA TYR A 209 -0.57 16.54 15.18
C TYR A 209 0.94 16.53 15.41
N PHE A 210 1.69 16.33 14.33
CA PHE A 210 3.14 16.25 14.35
C PHE A 210 3.77 17.51 13.78
N GLU A 211 3.48 17.82 12.51
CA GLU A 211 4.03 18.98 11.81
C GLU A 211 3.21 19.29 10.55
N GLN A 212 3.36 20.50 10.00
CA GLN A 212 2.79 20.90 8.72
C GLN A 212 3.89 21.36 7.78
N ILE A 213 3.83 20.89 6.52
CA ILE A 213 4.75 21.34 5.47
C ILE A 213 3.98 21.91 4.29
N THR A 214 4.56 22.92 3.63
CA THR A 214 4.08 23.36 2.32
C THR A 214 4.62 22.39 1.27
N LEU A 215 3.75 21.83 0.45
CA LEU A 215 4.15 20.92 -0.62
C LEU A 215 4.99 21.68 -1.66
N LYS A 216 6.21 21.18 -1.90
CA LYS A 216 7.09 21.67 -2.97
C LYS A 216 6.89 20.96 -4.31
N HIS A 217 6.16 19.85 -4.27
CA HIS A 217 5.82 19.04 -5.44
C HIS A 217 4.37 19.31 -5.83
N ASN A 218 4.05 19.11 -7.12
CA ASN A 218 2.66 19.14 -7.54
C ASN A 218 1.91 17.98 -6.87
N ILE A 219 0.78 18.28 -6.25
CA ILE A 219 -0.05 17.29 -5.56
C ILE A 219 -0.48 16.15 -6.50
N ASP A 220 -0.71 16.46 -7.77
CA ASP A 220 -1.13 15.49 -8.79
C ASP A 220 -0.05 14.47 -9.15
N GLU A 221 1.21 14.78 -8.82
CA GLU A 221 2.37 13.93 -9.07
C GLU A 221 2.65 12.96 -7.92
N ILE A 222 2.09 13.21 -6.73
CA ILE A 222 2.20 12.33 -5.57
C ILE A 222 1.32 11.10 -5.81
N ARG A 223 1.94 9.93 -5.93
CA ARG A 223 1.27 8.69 -6.36
C ARG A 223 1.55 7.48 -5.50
N PHE A 224 2.61 7.52 -4.70
CA PHE A 224 3.04 6.38 -3.93
C PHE A 224 3.15 6.73 -2.46
N LEU A 225 2.71 5.80 -1.62
CA LEU A 225 3.03 5.76 -0.20
C LEU A 225 3.99 4.59 -0.01
N SER A 226 5.16 4.83 0.56
CA SER A 226 6.06 3.75 0.95
C SER A 226 6.31 3.72 2.44
N LEU A 227 6.49 2.50 2.93
CA LEU A 227 6.96 2.19 4.27
C LEU A 227 8.23 1.36 4.14
N SER A 228 9.27 1.70 4.89
CA SER A 228 10.50 0.91 4.89
C SER A 228 11.15 0.87 6.26
N GLY A 229 12.04 -0.10 6.45
CA GLY A 229 12.76 -0.32 7.70
C GLY A 229 12.29 -1.58 8.42
N ASP A 230 12.23 -1.50 9.74
CA ASP A 230 12.07 -2.63 10.66
C ASP A 230 10.59 -2.90 10.96
N ILE A 231 9.84 -3.25 9.90
CA ILE A 231 8.39 -3.45 9.92
C ILE A 231 8.07 -4.94 10.03
N ALA A 232 7.25 -5.32 11.03
CA ALA A 232 6.74 -6.67 11.15
C ALA A 232 5.51 -6.89 10.25
N LYS A 233 4.55 -5.96 10.30
CA LYS A 233 3.28 -6.07 9.57
C LYS A 233 2.59 -4.71 9.43
N VAL A 234 1.95 -4.49 8.28
CA VAL A 234 0.96 -3.41 8.11
C VAL A 234 -0.42 -3.95 8.49
N GLU A 235 -1.10 -3.27 9.41
CA GLU A 235 -2.41 -3.68 9.91
C GLU A 235 -3.56 -2.91 9.26
N GLY A 236 -3.32 -1.66 8.88
CA GLY A 236 -4.34 -0.80 8.31
C GLY A 236 -3.78 0.18 7.30
N LEU A 237 -4.51 0.36 6.22
CA LEU A 237 -4.32 1.43 5.25
C LEU A 237 -5.71 2.00 4.95
N GLU A 238 -5.91 3.26 5.29
CA GLU A 238 -7.18 3.97 5.15
C GLU A 238 -6.98 5.22 4.29
N PHE A 239 -7.92 5.42 3.38
CA PHE A 239 -8.02 6.63 2.58
C PHE A 239 -9.39 7.25 2.79
N LYS A 240 -9.43 8.52 3.22
CA LYS A 240 -10.65 9.31 3.28
C LYS A 240 -10.56 10.37 2.22
N PHE A 241 -11.51 10.37 1.30
CA PHE A 241 -11.56 11.37 0.23
C PHE A 241 -12.59 12.43 0.56
N ALA A 242 -12.27 13.67 0.15
CA ALA A 242 -13.18 14.80 0.25
C ALA A 242 -14.42 14.63 -0.65
#